data_AF-A0A0B2VGP5-F1
#
_entry.id   AF-A0A0B2VGP5-F1
#
_cell.length_a   1.000
_cell.length_b   1.000
_cell.length_c   1.000
_cell.angle_alpha   90.00
_cell.angle_beta   90.00
_cell.angle_gamma   90.00
#
_symmetry.space_group_name_H-M   'P 1'
#
loop_
_entity.id
_entity.type
_entity.pdbx_description
1 polymer ?
#
loop_
_entity_poly.entity_id
_entity_poly.type
_entity_poly.pdbx_seq_one_letter_code
_entity_poly.pdbx_strand_id
1 'polypeptide(L)'
;MAQDVSNGNKEKDELEERMIKERSHLFTRREGFSYHFVQIEWHKGARFGLIIKAYEKFIVVSKLDPVSLCAKKLRVGDRLIDVDGKALTNKDDAKKDMVIALKKNKKVTFIVERPESEEAKCWAKDALKSASIRTSSTAPLGKHKWAKMSAEQRAKASATATSDGTECTLRTTE
;
A
#
# COMPACT_ATOMS: atom_id res chain seq x y z
N MET A 1 -43.41 8.32 -24.48
CA MET A 1 -43.08 8.30 -23.03
C MET A 1 -41.64 7.84 -22.89
N ALA A 2 -40.69 8.78 -22.81
CA ALA A 2 -39.28 8.46 -22.56
C ALA A 2 -38.60 9.71 -21.99
N GLN A 3 -38.90 10.03 -20.75
CA GLN A 3 -38.09 10.89 -19.91
C GLN A 3 -37.89 10.14 -18.59
N ASP A 4 -36.78 10.40 -17.92
CA ASP A 4 -36.44 9.88 -16.59
C ASP A 4 -35.53 8.62 -16.53
N VAL A 5 -34.33 8.73 -17.10
CA VAL A 5 -33.18 7.90 -16.65
C VAL A 5 -31.90 8.74 -16.50
N SER A 6 -31.85 9.92 -17.12
CA SER A 6 -30.67 10.79 -17.17
C SER A 6 -30.44 11.62 -15.91
N ASN A 7 -31.45 11.83 -15.06
CA ASN A 7 -31.35 12.72 -13.89
C ASN A 7 -30.61 12.08 -12.71
N GLY A 8 -30.71 10.76 -12.54
CA GLY A 8 -30.16 10.07 -11.35
C GLY A 8 -28.62 10.00 -11.29
N ASN A 9 -27.91 10.24 -12.40
CA ASN A 9 -26.44 10.28 -12.40
C ASN A 9 -25.88 11.66 -12.05
N LYS A 10 -26.57 12.74 -12.44
CA LYS A 10 -26.15 14.10 -12.11
C LYS A 10 -26.24 14.38 -10.62
N GLU A 11 -27.34 13.98 -9.99
CA GLU A 11 -27.55 14.22 -8.56
C GLU A 11 -26.54 13.48 -7.67
N LYS A 12 -26.07 12.31 -8.12
CA LYS A 12 -24.98 11.58 -7.44
C LYS A 12 -23.66 12.32 -7.55
N ASP A 13 -23.30 12.76 -8.74
CA ASP A 13 -22.06 13.51 -9.00
C ASP A 13 -22.02 14.82 -8.19
N GLU A 14 -23.12 15.58 -8.19
CA GLU A 14 -23.28 16.80 -7.40
C GLU A 14 -23.19 16.54 -5.87
N LEU A 15 -23.70 15.39 -5.41
CA LEU A 15 -23.60 14.99 -4.02
C LEU A 15 -22.17 14.56 -3.67
N GLU A 16 -21.48 13.84 -4.55
CA GLU A 16 -20.07 13.49 -4.38
C GLU A 16 -19.22 14.76 -4.26
N GLU A 17 -19.38 15.71 -5.18
CA GLU A 17 -18.68 17.00 -5.14
C GLU A 17 -19.02 17.81 -3.89
N ARG A 18 -20.29 17.87 -3.48
CA ARG A 18 -20.71 18.57 -2.26
C ARG A 18 -20.07 17.97 -1.02
N MET A 19 -20.07 16.64 -0.90
CA MET A 19 -19.47 15.93 0.23
C MET A 19 -17.95 16.09 0.27
N ILE A 20 -17.29 16.05 -0.89
CA ILE A 20 -15.84 16.29 -1.02
C ILE A 20 -15.51 17.75 -0.65
N LYS A 21 -16.32 18.71 -1.10
CA LYS A 21 -16.14 20.12 -0.77
C LYS A 21 -16.35 20.39 0.71
N GLU A 22 -17.40 19.82 1.30
CA GLU A 22 -17.66 19.92 2.74
C GLU A 22 -16.49 19.37 3.54
N ARG A 23 -15.95 18.22 3.14
CA ARG A 23 -14.83 17.55 3.83
C ARG A 23 -13.44 18.00 3.36
N SER A 24 -13.35 18.95 2.44
CA SER A 24 -12.06 19.44 1.89
C SER A 24 -11.13 20.04 2.95
N HIS A 25 -11.69 20.51 4.07
CA HIS A 25 -10.90 20.99 5.20
C HIS A 25 -10.16 19.88 5.95
N LEU A 26 -10.59 18.61 5.80
CA LEU A 26 -9.96 17.46 6.47
C LEU A 26 -8.69 16.98 5.75
N PHE A 27 -8.49 17.34 4.48
CA PHE A 27 -7.37 16.86 3.69
C PHE A 27 -6.85 17.88 2.68
N THR A 28 -5.53 17.93 2.50
CA THR A 28 -4.92 18.73 1.44
C THR A 28 -5.07 18.00 0.12
N ARG A 29 -5.69 18.66 -0.87
CA ARG A 29 -5.78 18.14 -2.24
C ARG A 29 -4.36 17.98 -2.79
N ARG A 30 -3.96 16.73 -3.05
CA ARG A 30 -2.68 16.43 -3.69
C ARG A 30 -2.86 16.31 -5.19
N GLU A 31 -1.92 16.91 -5.92
CA GLU A 31 -1.86 16.80 -7.36
C GLU A 31 -1.56 15.35 -7.77
N GLY A 32 -2.22 14.87 -8.83
CA GLY A 32 -2.09 13.49 -9.30
C GLY A 32 -2.97 12.45 -8.59
N PHE A 33 -3.87 12.89 -7.70
CA PHE A 33 -4.89 12.06 -7.06
C PHE A 33 -6.30 12.59 -7.32
N SER A 34 -7.24 11.72 -7.66
CA SER A 34 -8.68 12.03 -7.69
C SER A 34 -9.34 11.62 -6.39
N TYR A 35 -10.39 12.35 -6.03
CA TYR A 35 -11.19 12.09 -4.85
C TYR A 35 -12.52 11.55 -5.30
N HIS A 36 -12.94 10.44 -4.69
CA HIS A 36 -14.23 9.83 -4.94
C HIS A 36 -14.97 9.67 -3.62
N PHE A 37 -16.25 10.01 -3.62
CA PHE A 37 -17.13 9.75 -2.50
C PHE A 37 -17.84 8.41 -2.71
N VAL A 38 -17.67 7.49 -1.76
CA VAL A 38 -18.21 6.14 -1.87
C VAL A 38 -19.16 5.90 -0.71
N GLN A 39 -20.42 5.62 -1.03
CA GLN A 39 -21.41 5.17 -0.06
C GLN A 39 -21.70 3.68 -0.25
N ILE A 40 -21.68 2.93 0.86
CA ILE A 40 -21.97 1.50 0.88
C ILE A 40 -23.07 1.25 1.91
N GLU A 41 -24.15 0.65 1.46
CA GLU A 41 -25.26 0.22 2.30
C GLU A 41 -25.08 -1.25 2.66
N TRP A 42 -25.19 -1.57 3.95
CA TRP A 42 -25.03 -2.90 4.50
C TRP A 42 -26.38 -3.57 4.70
N HIS A 43 -26.50 -4.77 4.16
CA HIS A 43 -27.68 -5.62 4.29
C HIS A 43 -27.35 -6.86 5.13
N LYS A 44 -28.34 -7.34 5.89
CA LYS A 44 -28.18 -8.56 6.71
C LYS A 44 -27.76 -9.73 5.82
N GLY A 45 -26.70 -10.42 6.22
CA GLY A 45 -26.11 -11.54 5.47
C GLY A 45 -25.00 -11.14 4.49
N ALA A 46 -24.82 -9.84 4.20
CA ALA A 46 -23.73 -9.37 3.36
C ALA A 46 -22.43 -9.23 4.16
N ARG A 47 -21.32 -9.71 3.58
CA ARG A 47 -19.97 -9.52 4.12
C ARG A 47 -19.40 -8.23 3.55
N PHE A 48 -18.85 -7.39 4.43
CA PHE A 48 -18.19 -6.14 4.01
C PHE A 48 -16.87 -6.44 3.28
N GLY A 49 -16.15 -7.50 3.68
CA GLY A 49 -15.05 -8.09 2.91
C GLY A 49 -13.89 -7.16 2.56
N LEU A 50 -13.69 -6.11 3.36
CA LEU A 50 -12.60 -5.13 3.19
C LEU A 50 -11.44 -5.45 4.13
N ILE A 51 -10.23 -5.56 3.58
CA ILE A 51 -9.00 -5.66 4.36
C ILE A 51 -8.21 -4.37 4.17
N ILE A 52 -8.13 -3.58 5.24
CA ILE A 52 -7.35 -2.35 5.30
C ILE A 52 -6.00 -2.59 5.99
N LYS A 53 -4.99 -1.84 5.56
CA LYS A 53 -3.68 -1.78 6.20
C LYS A 53 -3.32 -0.33 6.50
N ALA A 54 -2.66 -0.11 7.65
CA ALA A 54 -2.07 1.19 7.95
C ALA A 54 -0.66 1.24 7.36
N TYR A 55 -0.37 2.32 6.66
CA TYR A 55 0.92 2.69 6.15
C TYR A 55 1.25 4.10 6.66
N GLU A 56 2.14 4.16 7.65
CA GLU A 56 2.48 5.39 8.36
C GLU A 56 1.25 6.10 8.95
N LYS A 57 0.81 7.22 8.36
CA LYS A 57 -0.39 7.99 8.75
C LYS A 57 -1.61 7.73 7.86
N PHE A 58 -1.50 6.79 6.93
CA PHE A 58 -2.49 6.56 5.88
C PHE A 58 -3.09 5.17 5.97
N ILE A 59 -4.36 5.06 5.63
CA ILE A 59 -5.05 3.77 5.57
C ILE A 59 -5.27 3.41 4.11
N VAL A 60 -4.77 2.26 3.70
CA VAL A 60 -4.84 1.78 2.31
C VAL A 60 -5.58 0.46 2.25
N VAL A 61 -6.41 0.30 1.22
CA VAL A 61 -7.10 -0.96 0.95
C VAL A 61 -6.11 -1.97 0.42
N SER A 62 -5.90 -3.05 1.18
CA SER A 62 -4.93 -4.09 0.81
C SER A 62 -5.55 -5.24 0.04
N LYS A 63 -6.71 -5.71 0.45
CA LYS A 63 -7.42 -6.81 -0.22
C LYS A 63 -8.91 -6.56 -0.11
N LEU A 64 -9.61 -7.03 -1.13
CA LEU A 64 -11.06 -6.98 -1.24
C LEU A 64 -11.55 -8.39 -1.55
N ASP A 65 -12.60 -8.80 -0.87
CA ASP A 65 -13.29 -10.04 -1.17
C ASP A 65 -14.23 -9.81 -2.37
N PRO A 66 -14.14 -10.59 -3.46
CA PRO A 66 -14.91 -10.34 -4.67
C PRO A 66 -16.43 -10.53 -4.50
N VAL A 67 -16.86 -11.30 -3.50
CA VAL A 67 -18.28 -11.54 -3.19
C VAL A 67 -18.86 -10.42 -2.30
N SER A 68 -18.00 -9.56 -1.77
CA SER A 68 -18.39 -8.47 -0.88
C SER A 68 -19.00 -7.26 -1.58
N LEU A 69 -19.71 -6.44 -0.81
CA LEU A 69 -20.28 -5.18 -1.27
C LEU A 69 -19.20 -4.17 -1.67
N CYS A 70 -18.06 -4.20 -1.00
CA CYS A 70 -16.96 -3.27 -1.25
C CYS A 70 -16.31 -3.49 -2.61
N ALA A 71 -16.24 -4.72 -3.12
CA ALA A 71 -15.60 -5.00 -4.41
C ALA A 71 -16.26 -4.28 -5.60
N LYS A 72 -17.54 -3.90 -5.48
CA LYS A 72 -18.26 -3.16 -6.53
C LYS A 72 -17.91 -1.67 -6.58
N LYS A 73 -17.46 -1.10 -5.47
CA LYS A 73 -17.31 0.36 -5.29
C LYS A 73 -15.88 0.80 -4.99
N LEU A 74 -15.09 -0.07 -4.36
CA LEU A 74 -13.72 0.17 -3.94
C LEU A 74 -12.76 -0.75 -4.70
N ARG A 75 -11.49 -0.34 -4.79
CA ARG A 75 -10.41 -1.09 -5.43
C ARG A 75 -9.22 -1.22 -4.48
N VAL A 76 -8.41 -2.25 -4.73
CA VAL A 76 -7.16 -2.45 -3.99
C VAL A 76 -6.18 -1.33 -4.36
N GLY A 77 -5.54 -0.74 -3.35
CA GLY A 77 -4.65 0.41 -3.52
C GLY A 77 -5.34 1.77 -3.37
N ASP A 78 -6.68 1.82 -3.24
CA ASP A 78 -7.37 3.04 -2.86
C ASP A 78 -6.97 3.43 -1.42
N ARG A 79 -6.77 4.72 -1.20
CA ARG A 79 -6.45 5.27 0.11
C ARG A 79 -7.71 5.86 0.74
N LEU A 80 -7.98 5.52 1.99
CA LEU A 80 -9.08 6.08 2.76
C LEU A 80 -8.61 7.31 3.52
N ILE A 81 -9.37 8.41 3.41
CA ILE A 81 -9.13 9.66 4.11
C ILE A 81 -9.96 9.71 5.38
N ASP A 82 -11.27 9.46 5.22
CA ASP A 82 -12.24 9.52 6.30
C ASP A 82 -13.29 8.40 6.18
N VAL A 83 -13.94 8.13 7.31
CA VAL A 83 -15.13 7.28 7.40
C VAL A 83 -16.23 8.09 8.07
N ASP A 84 -17.40 8.16 7.44
CA ASP A 84 -18.59 8.83 7.95
C ASP A 84 -18.35 10.30 8.39
N GLY A 85 -17.38 11.00 7.79
CA GLY A 85 -16.98 12.36 8.17
C GLY A 85 -15.98 12.47 9.30
N LYS A 86 -15.33 11.38 9.71
CA LYS A 86 -14.21 11.40 10.67
C LYS A 86 -12.90 11.01 10.01
N ALA A 87 -11.91 11.90 10.11
CA ALA A 87 -10.55 11.62 9.65
C ALA A 87 -9.98 10.39 10.38
N LEU A 88 -9.39 9.48 9.61
CA LEU A 88 -8.78 8.27 10.14
C LEU A 88 -7.27 8.40 10.20
N THR A 89 -6.72 8.33 11.41
CA THR A 89 -5.27 8.32 11.64
C THR A 89 -4.72 6.91 11.86
N ASN A 90 -5.50 6.05 12.51
CA ASN A 90 -5.10 4.69 12.87
C ASN A 90 -6.04 3.63 12.29
N LYS A 91 -5.49 2.44 12.03
CA LYS A 91 -6.25 1.26 11.59
C LYS A 91 -7.35 0.85 12.58
N ASP A 92 -7.07 0.96 13.88
CA ASP A 92 -7.98 0.48 14.92
C ASP A 92 -9.18 1.40 15.08
N ASP A 93 -8.97 2.71 14.99
CA ASP A 93 -10.04 3.70 14.97
C ASP A 93 -10.91 3.56 13.72
N ALA A 94 -10.28 3.31 12.56
CA ALA A 94 -10.99 3.01 11.32
C ALA A 94 -11.95 1.82 11.45
N LYS A 95 -11.47 0.70 12.01
CA LYS A 95 -12.30 -0.49 12.23
C LYS A 95 -13.45 -0.20 13.19
N LYS A 96 -13.18 0.49 14.30
CA LYS A 96 -14.20 0.82 15.30
C LYS A 96 -15.27 1.71 14.69
N ASP A 97 -14.88 2.77 14.00
CA ASP A 97 -15.82 3.73 13.43
C ASP A 97 -16.68 3.09 12.34
N MET A 98 -16.09 2.27 11.46
CA MET A 98 -16.84 1.48 10.48
C MET A 98 -17.88 0.56 11.15
N VAL A 99 -17.49 -0.15 12.22
CA VAL A 99 -18.44 -1.02 12.96
C VAL A 99 -19.56 -0.21 13.60
N ILE A 100 -19.24 0.97 14.14
CA ILE A 100 -20.23 1.87 14.75
C ILE A 100 -21.22 2.38 13.68
N ALA A 101 -20.71 2.84 12.53
CA ALA A 101 -21.53 3.34 11.43
C ALA A 101 -22.45 2.23 10.86
N LEU A 102 -21.92 1.01 10.67
CA LEU A 102 -22.70 -0.15 10.25
C LEU A 102 -23.80 -0.51 11.25
N LYS A 103 -23.53 -0.43 12.56
CA LYS A 103 -24.53 -0.72 13.60
C LYS A 103 -25.64 0.34 13.66
N LYS A 104 -25.29 1.62 13.54
CA LYS A 104 -26.24 2.74 13.68
C LYS A 104 -27.06 2.96 12.43
N ASN A 105 -26.38 3.15 11.30
CA ASN A 105 -27.00 3.66 10.09
C ASN A 105 -27.23 2.55 9.05
N LYS A 106 -26.64 1.35 9.26
CA LYS A 106 -26.54 0.28 8.25
C LYS A 106 -25.97 0.76 6.92
N LYS A 107 -25.27 1.90 6.92
CA LYS A 107 -24.58 2.47 5.77
C LYS A 107 -23.28 3.08 6.27
N VAL A 108 -22.27 3.08 5.40
CA VAL A 108 -21.00 3.75 5.65
C VAL A 108 -20.65 4.59 4.43
N THR A 109 -20.21 5.81 4.68
CA THR A 109 -19.68 6.71 3.66
C THR A 109 -18.17 6.84 3.83
N PHE A 110 -17.47 6.94 2.70
CA PHE A 110 -16.02 7.03 2.63
C PHE A 110 -15.63 8.12 1.64
N ILE A 111 -14.61 8.91 1.96
CA ILE A 111 -13.84 9.59 0.91
C ILE A 111 -12.61 8.76 0.65
N VAL A 112 -12.47 8.36 -0.62
CA VAL A 112 -11.31 7.64 -1.10
C VAL A 112 -10.52 8.49 -2.07
N GLU A 113 -9.22 8.38 -1.96
CA GLU A 113 -8.25 8.99 -2.84
C GLU A 113 -7.75 7.91 -3.81
N ARG A 114 -7.93 8.13 -5.11
CA ARG A 114 -7.50 7.24 -6.18
C ARG A 114 -6.25 7.81 -6.86
N PRO A 115 -5.17 7.03 -6.97
CA PRO A 115 -3.95 7.48 -7.65
C PRO A 115 -4.12 7.49 -9.17
N GLU A 116 -3.96 8.64 -9.82
CA GLU A 116 -3.96 8.78 -11.29
C GLU A 116 -2.55 8.91 -11.86
N SER A 117 -1.71 9.71 -11.18
CA SER A 117 -0.31 9.91 -11.56
C SER A 117 0.52 8.63 -11.37
N GLU A 118 1.58 8.50 -12.16
CA GLU A 118 2.54 7.39 -12.07
C GLU A 118 3.23 7.35 -10.70
N GLU A 119 3.55 8.52 -10.14
CA GLU A 119 4.13 8.66 -8.80
C GLU A 119 3.17 8.14 -7.73
N ALA A 120 1.90 8.53 -7.83
CA ALA A 120 0.84 8.10 -6.94
C ALA A 120 0.59 6.59 -7.01
N LYS A 121 0.65 6.00 -8.21
CA LYS A 121 0.56 4.55 -8.43
C LYS A 121 1.77 3.82 -7.85
N CYS A 122 2.97 4.40 -7.97
CA CYS A 122 4.18 3.86 -7.36
C CYS A 122 4.05 3.85 -5.83
N TRP A 123 3.57 4.95 -5.25
CA TRP A 123 3.29 5.07 -3.82
C TRP A 123 2.27 4.02 -3.34
N ALA A 124 1.15 3.84 -4.05
CA ALA A 124 0.15 2.85 -3.67
C ALA A 124 0.71 1.41 -3.69
N LYS A 125 1.56 1.10 -4.68
CA LYS A 125 2.28 -0.19 -4.74
C LYS A 125 3.26 -0.34 -3.59
N ASP A 126 4.00 0.72 -3.24
CA ASP A 126 4.91 0.71 -2.10
C ASP A 126 4.17 0.50 -0.77
N ALA A 127 3.10 1.25 -0.53
CA ALA A 127 2.25 1.11 0.65
C ALA A 127 1.68 -0.32 0.80
N LEU A 128 1.34 -0.96 -0.32
CA LEU A 128 0.85 -2.34 -0.32
C LEU A 128 1.94 -3.36 0.05
N LYS A 129 3.17 -3.14 -0.43
CA LYS A 129 4.35 -4.00 -0.23
C LYS A 129 4.94 -3.84 1.18
N SER A 130 5.17 -2.60 1.61
CA SER A 130 5.72 -2.24 2.93
C SER A 130 4.85 -2.76 4.07
N ALA A 131 3.54 -2.79 3.90
CA ALA A 131 2.62 -3.35 4.88
C ALA A 131 2.62 -4.89 4.92
N SER A 132 3.50 -5.56 4.17
CA SER A 132 3.86 -6.98 4.36
C SER A 132 5.17 -7.15 5.14
N ILE A 133 5.89 -6.06 5.42
CA ILE A 133 7.18 -6.07 6.11
C ILE A 133 6.93 -5.68 7.57
N ARG A 134 6.45 -6.63 8.37
CA ARG A 134 6.84 -6.65 9.77
C ARG A 134 7.52 -7.98 10.02
N THR A 135 8.79 -7.84 10.43
CA THR A 135 9.75 -8.83 10.93
C THR A 135 10.39 -9.76 9.89
N SER A 136 11.32 -9.22 9.12
CA SER A 136 12.61 -9.89 8.96
C SER A 136 13.71 -8.84 9.03
N SER A 137 14.44 -8.83 10.14
CA SER A 137 15.72 -8.15 10.28
C SER A 137 16.67 -8.64 9.19
N THR A 138 16.66 -8.02 8.01
CA THR A 138 17.78 -8.08 7.07
C THR A 138 17.73 -6.86 6.16
N ALA A 139 18.69 -5.95 6.39
CA ALA A 139 19.26 -4.91 5.54
C ALA A 139 18.41 -4.20 4.44
N PRO A 140 18.43 -2.85 4.39
CA PRO A 140 17.81 -2.09 3.31
C PRO A 140 18.54 -2.32 1.97
N LEU A 141 17.78 -2.66 0.92
CA LEU A 141 18.27 -2.69 -0.46
C LEU A 141 18.37 -1.25 -1.01
N GLY A 142 19.31 -0.47 -0.46
CA GLY A 142 19.75 0.79 -1.04
C GLY A 142 20.51 0.50 -2.33
N LYS A 143 19.89 0.79 -3.48
CA LYS A 143 20.58 0.76 -4.78
C LYS A 143 21.47 1.98 -4.95
N HIS A 144 22.56 2.14 -4.20
CA HIS A 144 23.69 2.98 -4.60
C HIS A 144 24.98 2.48 -3.92
N LYS A 145 25.99 2.18 -4.75
CA LYS A 145 27.42 2.02 -4.42
C LYS A 145 27.81 0.85 -3.50
N TRP A 146 28.11 -0.34 -4.06
CA TRP A 146 29.22 -1.20 -3.56
C TRP A 146 29.64 -2.37 -4.48
N ALA A 147 29.20 -2.47 -5.74
CA ALA A 147 29.63 -3.53 -6.68
C ALA A 147 31.08 -3.37 -7.19
N LYS A 148 32.06 -3.13 -6.31
CA LYS A 148 33.48 -3.07 -6.66
C LYS A 148 34.46 -3.70 -5.66
N MET A 149 33.99 -4.39 -4.62
CA MET A 149 34.88 -5.10 -3.69
C MET A 149 34.37 -6.51 -3.38
N SER A 150 34.39 -7.42 -4.35
CA SER A 150 34.30 -8.87 -4.05
C SER A 150 34.75 -9.81 -5.18
N ALA A 151 35.55 -9.31 -6.14
CA ALA A 151 36.18 -10.15 -7.17
C ALA A 151 37.72 -10.20 -7.01
N GLU A 152 38.34 -9.12 -6.52
CA GLU A 152 39.81 -9.03 -6.36
C GLU A 152 40.36 -9.91 -5.23
N GLN A 153 39.57 -10.19 -4.18
CA GLN A 153 40.05 -10.98 -3.03
C GLN A 153 40.00 -12.49 -3.22
N ARG A 154 39.48 -12.99 -4.36
CA ARG A 154 39.50 -14.41 -4.71
C ARG A 154 40.69 -14.83 -5.58
N ALA A 155 41.43 -13.89 -6.17
CA ALA A 155 42.65 -14.19 -6.93
C ALA A 155 43.92 -14.24 -6.07
N LYS A 156 43.91 -13.62 -4.87
CA LYS A 156 45.10 -13.51 -4.01
C LYS A 156 45.23 -14.63 -2.96
N ALA A 157 44.22 -15.47 -2.82
CA ALA A 157 44.19 -16.56 -1.83
C ALA A 157 44.75 -17.90 -2.35
N SER A 158 45.22 -17.99 -3.60
CA SER A 158 45.84 -19.20 -4.15
C SER A 158 47.37 -19.21 -4.13
N ALA A 159 48.02 -18.21 -3.51
CA ALA A 159 49.48 -18.04 -3.60
C ALA A 159 50.28 -18.31 -2.32
N THR A 160 49.65 -18.71 -1.20
CA THR A 160 50.38 -18.86 0.07
C THR A 160 49.81 -19.98 0.93
N ALA A 161 50.17 -21.23 0.61
CA ALA A 161 50.19 -22.35 1.56
C ALA A 161 50.89 -23.58 0.97
N THR A 162 52.22 -23.61 0.95
CA THR A 162 52.97 -24.83 1.29
C THR A 162 54.33 -24.42 1.85
N SER A 163 54.40 -24.43 3.16
CA SER A 163 55.60 -24.28 3.97
C SER A 163 56.48 -25.53 3.93
N ASP A 164 57.75 -25.30 4.20
CA ASP A 164 58.71 -26.20 4.86
C ASP A 164 59.27 -27.41 4.09
N GLY A 165 60.49 -27.18 3.56
CA GLY A 165 61.69 -27.69 4.22
C GLY A 165 61.96 -29.19 4.17
N THR A 166 62.88 -29.60 3.29
CA THR A 166 63.89 -30.62 3.63
C THR A 166 65.06 -30.59 2.65
N GLU A 167 66.20 -30.18 3.18
CA GLU A 167 67.53 -30.45 2.64
C GLU A 167 67.81 -31.97 2.77
N CYS A 168 68.13 -32.64 1.66
CA CYS A 168 68.98 -33.83 1.65
C CYS A 168 69.46 -34.15 0.22
N THR A 169 70.75 -33.87 0.02
CA THR A 169 71.75 -34.66 -0.75
C THR A 169 71.44 -35.09 -2.18
N LEU A 170 72.35 -34.81 -3.11
CA LEU A 170 73.43 -35.74 -3.49
C LEU A 170 74.41 -35.10 -4.50
N ARG A 171 75.66 -35.52 -4.36
CA ARG A 171 76.85 -35.23 -5.17
C ARG A 171 76.63 -35.49 -6.65
N THR A 172 77.40 -34.84 -7.52
CA THR A 172 78.17 -35.52 -8.59
C THR A 172 79.33 -34.62 -9.04
N THR A 173 80.53 -35.21 -8.94
CA THR A 173 81.81 -34.83 -9.52
C THR A 173 81.74 -34.81 -11.04
N GLU A 174 82.45 -33.88 -11.69
CA GLU A 174 83.50 -34.13 -12.71
C GLU A 174 84.09 -32.80 -13.19
#